data_AF-A0A2G1WNI7-F1
#
_entry.id   AF-A0A2G1WNI7-F1
#
_cell.length_a   1.000
_cell.length_b   1.000
_cell.length_c   1.000
_cell.angle_alpha   90.00
_cell.angle_beta   90.00
_cell.angle_gamma   90.00
#
_symmetry.space_group_name_H-M   'P 1'
#
loop_
_entity.id
_entity.type
_entity.pdbx_description
1 polymer ?
#
loop_
_entity_poly.entity_id
_entity_poly.type
_entity_poly.pdbx_seq_one_letter_code
_entity_poly.pdbx_strand_id
1 'polypeptide(L)'
;MDGTKALYYGAVAIAILIGVSVVVSVVSAILSLVWAIVSGIVSLAVLAGVVYLLYKTGAWLFGGDAASDSPGDSLGRSRSSSTSASAGDGSESRRDRLRRQYVEGQIGEAEFERRIASELETEGLDDIDRELADIDRELERER
;
A
#
# COMPACT_ATOMS: atom_id res chain seq x y z
N MET A 1 48.51 27.18 46.67
CA MET A 1 47.11 27.28 46.20
C MET A 1 46.36 26.07 46.73
N ASP A 2 45.24 26.28 47.40
CA ASP A 2 44.51 25.23 48.15
C ASP A 2 43.96 24.16 47.20
N GLY A 3 44.44 22.92 47.32
CA GLY A 3 44.03 21.79 46.45
C GLY A 3 42.52 21.51 46.44
N THR A 4 41.82 21.89 47.52
CA THR A 4 40.35 21.81 47.63
C THR A 4 39.64 22.72 46.63
N LYS A 5 40.19 23.91 46.35
CA LYS A 5 39.60 24.82 45.35
C LYS A 5 39.74 24.24 43.95
N ALA A 6 40.89 23.63 43.64
CA ALA A 6 41.11 22.98 42.35
C ALA A 6 40.14 21.80 42.11
N LEU A 7 39.89 20.98 43.15
CA LEU A 7 38.90 19.90 43.10
C LEU A 7 37.47 20.44 42.88
N TYR A 8 37.09 21.52 43.57
CA TYR A 8 35.76 22.11 43.43
C TYR A 8 35.53 22.70 42.03
N TYR A 9 36.50 23.46 41.51
CA TYR A 9 36.43 23.98 40.13
C TYR A 9 36.45 22.84 39.10
N GLY A 10 37.18 21.76 39.36
CA GLY A 10 37.17 20.56 38.51
C GLY A 10 35.79 19.90 38.44
N ALA A 11 35.12 19.72 39.58
CA ALA A 11 33.79 19.15 39.64
C ALA A 11 32.75 20.03 38.92
N VAL A 12 32.80 21.35 39.11
CA VAL A 12 31.91 22.30 38.43
C VAL A 12 32.14 22.29 36.92
N ALA A 13 33.40 22.24 36.48
CA ALA A 13 33.73 22.17 35.06
C ALA A 13 33.16 20.90 34.40
N ILE A 14 33.25 19.74 35.07
CA ILE A 14 32.68 18.48 34.58
C ILE A 14 31.16 18.56 34.51
N ALA A 15 30.50 19.12 35.54
CA ALA A 15 29.05 19.28 35.54
C ALA A 15 28.55 20.14 34.37
N ILE A 16 29.25 21.24 34.08
CA ILE A 16 28.95 22.10 32.93
C ILE A 16 29.18 21.34 31.62
N LEU A 17 30.29 20.61 31.50
CA LEU A 17 30.60 19.81 30.32
C LEU A 17 29.51 18.78 30.01
N ILE A 18 29.02 18.08 31.03
CA ILE A 18 27.92 17.12 30.89
C ILE A 18 26.66 17.84 30.42
N GLY A 19 26.31 18.96 31.07
CA GLY A 19 25.14 19.76 30.69
C GLY A 19 25.19 20.21 29.23
N VAL A 20 26.33 20.77 28.80
CA VAL A 20 26.54 21.18 27.40
C VAL A 20 26.47 19.99 26.45
N SER A 21 27.06 18.85 26.82
CA SER A 21 27.03 17.63 26.00
C SER A 21 25.61 17.13 25.77
N VAL A 22 24.75 17.18 26.78
CA VAL A 22 23.32 16.81 26.64
C VAL A 22 22.62 17.74 25.66
N VAL A 23 22.81 19.05 25.78
CA VAL A 23 22.19 20.03 24.87
C VAL A 23 22.67 19.80 23.42
N VAL A 24 23.97 19.63 23.21
CA VAL A 24 24.54 19.35 21.90
C VAL A 24 23.98 18.05 21.32
N SER A 25 23.83 17.02 22.14
CA SER A 25 23.26 15.73 21.74
C SER A 25 21.81 15.88 21.25
N VAL A 26 20.97 16.58 22.00
CA VAL A 26 19.56 16.81 21.62
C VAL A 26 19.47 17.60 20.32
N VAL A 27 20.24 18.68 20.19
CA VAL A 27 20.27 19.48 18.95
C VAL A 27 20.73 18.61 17.78
N SER A 28 21.80 17.85 17.95
CA SER A 28 22.33 16.95 16.91
C SER A 28 21.33 15.87 16.52
N ALA A 29 20.56 15.34 17.47
CA ALA A 29 19.52 14.34 17.21
C ALA A 29 18.38 14.92 16.37
N ILE A 30 17.96 16.15 16.64
CA ILE A 30 16.94 16.83 15.83
C ILE A 30 17.46 17.08 14.41
N LEU A 31 18.68 17.60 14.27
CA LEU A 31 19.29 17.80 12.96
C LEU A 31 19.46 16.48 12.19
N SER A 32 19.88 15.41 12.86
CA SER A 32 20.03 14.10 12.22
C SER A 32 18.69 13.53 11.78
N LEU A 33 17.62 13.76 12.54
CA LEU A 33 16.28 13.34 12.18
C LEU A 33 15.79 14.07 10.92
N VAL A 34 15.97 15.39 10.85
CA VAL A 34 15.63 16.16 9.65
C VAL A 34 16.42 15.66 8.45
N TRP A 35 17.73 15.46 8.62
CA TRP A 35 18.59 14.93 7.55
C TRP A 35 18.19 13.52 7.12
N ALA A 36 17.81 12.66 8.06
CA ALA A 36 17.33 11.31 7.79
C ALA A 36 16.04 11.31 6.99
N ILE A 37 15.10 12.22 7.29
CA ILE A 37 13.86 12.37 6.52
C ILE A 37 14.18 12.81 5.09
N VAL A 38 15.02 13.84 4.93
CA VAL A 38 15.45 14.33 3.60
C VAL A 38 16.14 13.21 2.82
N SER A 39 17.09 12.52 3.45
CA SER A 39 17.80 11.39 2.84
C SER A 39 16.86 10.23 2.51
N GLY A 40 15.84 9.99 3.34
CA GLY A 40 14.84 8.97 3.12
C GLY A 40 14.01 9.26 1.88
N ILE A 41 13.54 10.51 1.72
CA ILE A 41 12.80 10.95 0.54
C ILE A 41 13.68 10.87 -0.70
N VAL A 42 14.92 11.36 -0.63
CA VAL A 42 15.87 11.30 -1.77
C VAL A 42 16.17 9.85 -2.14
N SER A 43 16.44 8.98 -1.16
CA SER A 43 16.66 7.55 -1.40
C SER A 43 15.45 6.90 -2.08
N LEU A 44 14.24 7.21 -1.63
CA LEU A 44 13.00 6.72 -2.23
C LEU A 44 12.82 7.22 -3.66
N ALA A 45 13.10 8.50 -3.91
CA ALA A 45 13.05 9.09 -5.24
C ALA A 45 14.09 8.48 -6.19
N VAL A 46 15.31 8.22 -5.71
CA VAL A 46 16.36 7.53 -6.46
C VAL A 46 15.93 6.11 -6.78
N LEU A 47 15.38 5.37 -5.82
CA LEU A 47 14.87 4.02 -6.03
C LEU A 47 13.77 4.01 -7.09
N ALA A 48 12.78 4.89 -6.98
CA ALA A 48 11.72 5.05 -7.96
C ALA A 48 12.28 5.42 -9.35
N GLY A 49 13.28 6.30 -9.40
CA GLY A 49 13.98 6.68 -10.62
C GLY A 49 14.70 5.51 -11.28
N VAL A 50 15.39 4.67 -10.51
CA VAL A 50 16.06 3.46 -11.02
C VAL A 50 15.05 2.46 -11.57
N VAL A 51 13.96 2.21 -10.83
CA VAL A 51 12.88 1.32 -11.29
C VAL A 51 12.24 1.85 -12.58
N TYR A 52 11.97 3.15 -12.65
CA TYR A 52 11.44 3.78 -13.86
C TYR A 52 12.40 3.66 -15.04
N LEU A 53 13.70 3.86 -14.79
CA LEU A 53 14.72 3.74 -15.84
C LEU A 53 14.81 2.29 -16.34
N LEU A 54 14.80 1.30 -15.44
CA LEU A 54 14.75 -0.12 -15.80
C LEU A 54 13.49 -0.48 -16.58
N TYR A 55 12.33 0.03 -16.16
CA TYR A 55 11.08 -0.20 -16.88
C TYR A 55 11.13 0.43 -18.26
N LYS A 56 11.63 1.65 -18.39
CA LYS A 56 11.69 2.37 -19.66
C LYS A 56 12.70 1.75 -20.63
N THR A 57 13.88 1.36 -20.16
CA THR A 57 14.88 0.67 -21.00
C THR A 57 14.44 -0.74 -21.33
N GLY A 58 13.83 -1.46 -20.38
CA GLY A 58 13.21 -2.77 -20.61
C GLY A 58 12.08 -2.69 -21.63
N ALA A 59 11.18 -1.72 -21.51
CA ALA A 59 10.09 -1.50 -22.47
C ALA A 59 10.61 -1.05 -23.83
N TRP A 60 11.73 -0.35 -23.92
CA TRP A 60 12.33 0.01 -25.21
C TRP A 60 13.05 -1.19 -25.87
N LEU A 61 13.72 -2.01 -25.06
CA LEU A 61 14.45 -3.20 -25.52
C LEU A 61 13.53 -4.38 -25.86
N PHE A 62 12.44 -4.57 -25.10
CA PHE A 62 11.43 -5.60 -25.37
C PHE A 62 10.25 -5.09 -26.21
N GLY A 63 9.98 -3.78 -26.21
CA GLY A 63 8.89 -3.17 -26.97
C GLY A 63 9.27 -2.71 -28.37
N GLY A 64 10.55 -2.80 -28.76
CA GLY A 64 11.00 -2.58 -30.13
C GLY A 64 10.44 -3.61 -31.12
N ASP A 65 10.21 -4.85 -30.66
CA ASP A 65 9.62 -5.93 -31.47
C ASP A 65 8.18 -6.28 -31.06
N ALA A 66 7.73 -5.87 -29.86
CA ALA A 66 6.41 -6.21 -29.31
C ALA A 66 5.36 -5.10 -29.45
N ALA A 67 5.45 -4.25 -30.49
CA ALA A 67 4.34 -3.37 -30.86
C ALA A 67 3.10 -4.12 -31.41
N SER A 68 3.10 -5.46 -31.37
CA SER A 68 2.05 -6.31 -31.96
C SER A 68 1.57 -7.46 -31.08
N ASP A 69 1.87 -7.53 -29.78
CA ASP A 69 1.28 -8.60 -28.96
C ASP A 69 1.02 -8.14 -27.52
N SER A 70 -0.26 -7.86 -27.28
CA SER A 70 -0.85 -7.69 -25.96
C SER A 70 -0.52 -8.91 -25.07
N PRO A 71 0.13 -8.73 -23.91
CA PRO A 71 0.17 -9.79 -22.89
C PRO A 71 -1.17 -9.77 -22.14
N GLY A 72 -2.23 -10.21 -22.83
CA GLY A 72 -3.60 -10.18 -22.31
C GLY A 72 -4.42 -11.46 -22.52
N ASP A 73 -3.97 -12.39 -23.37
CA ASP A 73 -4.82 -13.51 -23.80
C ASP A 73 -4.19 -14.89 -23.56
N SER A 74 -3.77 -15.18 -22.33
CA SER A 74 -3.28 -16.52 -21.99
C SER A 74 -3.56 -16.96 -20.55
N LEU A 75 -4.79 -16.73 -20.06
CA LEU A 75 -5.25 -17.36 -18.80
C LEU A 75 -6.69 -17.91 -18.85
N GLY A 76 -7.37 -17.90 -20.01
CA GLY A 76 -8.82 -18.16 -20.07
C GLY A 76 -9.30 -19.40 -20.82
N ARG A 77 -8.43 -20.25 -21.39
CA ARG A 77 -8.88 -21.32 -22.29
C ARG A 77 -8.22 -22.67 -22.06
N SER A 78 -8.56 -23.32 -20.95
CA SER A 78 -8.64 -24.78 -20.84
C SER A 78 -9.22 -25.17 -19.48
N ARG A 79 -10.54 -25.33 -19.42
CA ARG A 79 -11.28 -26.29 -18.57
C ARG A 79 -12.77 -26.18 -18.89
N SER A 80 -13.16 -26.82 -19.98
CA SER A 80 -14.55 -27.25 -20.14
C SER A 80 -14.78 -28.42 -19.17
N SER A 81 -15.50 -28.17 -18.09
CA SER A 81 -16.20 -29.24 -17.36
C SER A 81 -17.33 -28.65 -16.50
N SER A 82 -18.54 -29.09 -16.84
CA SER A 82 -19.71 -29.27 -15.98
C SER A 82 -20.34 -28.03 -15.30
N THR A 83 -21.46 -27.60 -15.88
CA THR A 83 -22.76 -27.43 -15.18
C THR A 83 -22.70 -26.95 -13.73
N SER A 84 -22.86 -25.65 -13.52
CA SER A 84 -23.56 -25.08 -12.36
C SER A 84 -23.90 -23.64 -12.72
N ALA A 85 -25.19 -23.36 -12.92
CA ALA A 85 -25.69 -21.99 -12.94
C ALA A 85 -25.40 -21.38 -11.56
N SER A 86 -24.36 -20.55 -11.47
CA SER A 86 -24.09 -19.73 -10.30
C SER A 86 -24.49 -18.30 -10.62
N ALA A 87 -25.35 -17.73 -9.78
CA ALA A 87 -25.95 -16.42 -9.92
C ALA A 87 -24.96 -15.23 -9.80
N GLY A 88 -23.65 -15.45 -9.97
CA GLY A 88 -22.60 -14.42 -9.86
C GLY A 88 -22.19 -13.72 -11.16
N ASP A 89 -22.37 -14.36 -12.33
CA ASP A 89 -21.90 -13.81 -13.62
C ASP A 89 -22.70 -12.58 -14.10
N GLY A 90 -23.93 -12.42 -13.60
CA GLY A 90 -24.80 -11.30 -13.94
C GLY A 90 -24.42 -9.98 -13.25
N SER A 91 -23.79 -10.04 -12.06
CA SER A 91 -23.40 -8.85 -11.30
C SER A 91 -22.05 -8.30 -11.75
N GLU A 92 -21.08 -9.16 -12.08
CA GLU A 92 -19.84 -8.77 -12.75
C GLU A 92 -20.12 -8.11 -14.11
N SER A 93 -21.00 -8.70 -14.92
CA SER A 93 -21.45 -8.12 -16.21
C SER A 93 -22.15 -6.76 -16.06
N ARG A 94 -22.76 -6.48 -14.90
CA ARG A 94 -23.43 -5.21 -14.61
C ARG A 94 -22.45 -4.13 -14.15
N ARG A 95 -21.46 -4.51 -13.33
CA ARG A 95 -20.35 -3.64 -12.87
C ARG A 95 -19.47 -3.20 -14.05
N ASP A 96 -19.19 -4.11 -14.98
CA ASP A 96 -18.42 -3.78 -16.20
C ASP A 96 -19.14 -2.78 -17.11
N ARG A 97 -20.48 -2.81 -17.12
CA ARG A 97 -21.29 -1.84 -17.86
C ARG A 97 -21.25 -0.45 -17.22
N LEU A 98 -21.31 -0.37 -15.89
CA LEU A 98 -21.18 0.89 -15.15
C LEU A 98 -19.79 1.49 -15.33
N ARG A 99 -18.74 0.67 -15.30
CA ARG A 99 -17.36 1.11 -15.54
C ARG A 99 -17.18 1.69 -16.95
N ARG A 100 -17.80 1.07 -17.96
CA ARG A 100 -17.78 1.59 -19.34
C ARG A 100 -18.52 2.93 -19.46
N GLN A 101 -19.66 3.10 -18.79
CA GLN A 101 -20.43 4.35 -18.80
C GLN A 101 -19.73 5.50 -18.06
N TYR A 102 -18.97 5.21 -17.00
CA TYR A 102 -18.16 6.20 -16.31
C TYR A 102 -17.02 6.73 -17.20
N VAL A 103 -16.29 5.82 -17.84
CA VAL A 103 -15.18 6.16 -18.76
C VAL A 103 -15.68 6.93 -19.99
N GLU A 104 -16.90 6.65 -20.44
CA GLU A 104 -17.55 7.36 -21.54
C GLU A 104 -18.21 8.69 -21.12
N GLY A 105 -18.15 9.04 -19.82
CA GLY A 105 -18.67 10.30 -19.28
C GLY A 105 -20.19 10.36 -19.17
N GLN A 106 -20.87 9.22 -19.29
CA GLN A 106 -22.33 9.12 -19.21
C GLN A 106 -22.85 9.10 -17.76
N ILE A 107 -22.01 8.71 -16.79
CA ILE A 107 -22.29 8.80 -15.35
C ILE A 107 -21.14 9.53 -14.65
N GLY A 108 -21.48 10.40 -13.70
CA GLY A 108 -20.49 11.12 -12.88
C GLY A 108 -19.92 10.24 -11.77
N GLU A 109 -18.73 10.57 -11.30
CA GLU A 109 -18.00 9.85 -10.25
C GLU A 109 -18.84 9.65 -8.97
N ALA A 110 -19.56 10.69 -8.55
CA ALA A 110 -20.42 10.65 -7.35
C ALA A 110 -21.61 9.67 -7.49
N GLU A 111 -22.13 9.45 -8.70
CA GLU A 111 -23.20 8.47 -8.95
C GLU A 111 -22.65 7.06 -9.03
N PHE A 112 -21.45 6.89 -9.60
CA PHE A 112 -20.75 5.61 -9.66
C PHE A 112 -20.43 5.08 -8.26
N GLU A 113 -19.87 5.92 -7.38
CA GLU A 113 -19.56 5.54 -6.01
C GLU A 113 -20.82 5.17 -5.22
N ARG A 114 -21.91 5.94 -5.36
CA ARG A 114 -23.18 5.64 -4.69
C ARG A 114 -23.77 4.30 -5.12
N ARG A 115 -23.67 3.97 -6.42
CA ARG A 115 -24.23 2.74 -6.98
C ARG A 115 -23.40 1.51 -6.63
N ILE A 116 -22.06 1.62 -6.69
CA ILE A 116 -21.15 0.55 -6.26
C ILE A 116 -21.30 0.27 -4.77
N ALA A 117 -21.37 1.30 -3.93
CA ALA A 117 -21.55 1.12 -2.49
C ALA A 117 -22.86 0.38 -2.17
N SER A 118 -23.97 0.72 -2.84
CA SER A 118 -25.26 0.05 -2.63
C SER A 118 -25.30 -1.41 -3.08
N GLU A 119 -24.58 -1.76 -4.16
CA GLU A 119 -24.51 -3.15 -4.64
C GLU A 119 -23.50 -4.00 -3.84
N LEU A 120 -22.48 -3.40 -3.22
CA LEU A 120 -21.51 -4.12 -2.40
C LEU A 120 -22.05 -4.43 -1.00
N GLU A 121 -22.88 -3.55 -0.42
CA GLU A 121 -23.46 -3.75 0.92
C GLU A 121 -24.56 -4.83 0.92
N THR A 122 -25.45 -4.87 -0.09
CA THR A 122 -26.50 -5.89 -0.17
C THR A 122 -25.99 -7.27 -0.59
N GLU A 123 -25.04 -7.35 -1.53
CA GLU A 123 -24.50 -8.63 -2.02
C GLU A 123 -23.42 -9.19 -1.07
N GLY A 124 -22.67 -8.32 -0.39
CA GLY A 124 -21.67 -8.73 0.60
C GLY A 124 -22.28 -9.29 1.89
N LEU A 125 -23.38 -8.71 2.40
CA LEU A 125 -23.99 -9.20 3.64
C LEU A 125 -24.68 -10.56 3.46
N ASP A 126 -25.44 -10.77 2.38
CA ASP A 126 -26.18 -12.02 2.16
C ASP A 126 -25.29 -13.24 1.88
N ASP A 127 -24.14 -13.07 1.19
CA ASP A 127 -23.18 -14.15 0.96
C ASP A 127 -22.37 -14.48 2.22
N ILE A 128 -21.98 -13.47 2.99
CA ILE A 128 -21.24 -13.67 4.26
C ILE A 128 -22.15 -14.36 5.30
N ASP A 129 -23.41 -13.94 5.43
CA ASP A 129 -24.38 -14.59 6.33
C ASP A 129 -24.67 -16.05 5.93
N ARG A 130 -24.67 -16.36 4.63
CA ARG A 130 -24.84 -17.73 4.14
C ARG A 130 -23.62 -18.60 4.41
N GLU A 131 -22.41 -18.07 4.18
CA GLU A 131 -21.16 -18.78 4.45
C GLU A 131 -20.99 -19.06 5.96
N LEU A 132 -21.30 -18.08 6.82
CA LEU A 132 -21.30 -18.24 8.27
C LEU A 132 -22.27 -19.32 8.76
N ALA A 133 -23.48 -19.39 8.19
CA ALA A 133 -24.48 -20.39 8.55
C ALA A 133 -24.09 -21.83 8.15
N ASP A 134 -23.32 -21.99 7.07
CA ASP A 134 -22.81 -23.30 6.65
C ASP A 134 -21.62 -23.75 7.52
N ILE A 135 -20.73 -22.83 7.90
CA ILE A 135 -19.63 -23.09 8.83
C ILE A 135 -20.15 -23.53 10.20
N ASP A 136 -21.19 -22.87 10.72
CA ASP A 136 -21.82 -23.22 12.00
C ASP A 136 -22.41 -24.65 11.99
N ARG A 137 -23.07 -25.04 10.88
CA ARG A 137 -23.55 -26.41 10.69
C ARG A 137 -22.44 -27.46 10.57
N GLU A 138 -21.29 -27.09 10.05
CA GLU A 138 -20.16 -28.01 9.92
C GLU A 138 -19.50 -28.26 11.29
N LEU A 139 -19.36 -27.20 12.10
CA LEU A 139 -18.88 -27.31 13.48
C LEU A 139 -19.82 -28.11 14.39
N GLU A 140 -21.14 -28.07 14.18
CA GLU A 140 -22.09 -28.92 14.91
C GLU A 140 -21.98 -30.40 14.54
N ARG A 141 -21.57 -30.74 13.31
CA ARG A 141 -21.40 -32.15 12.89
C ARG A 141 -20.13 -32.80 13.44
N GLU A 142 -19.13 -32.02 13.81
CA GLU A 142 -17.87 -32.51 14.37
C GLU A 142 -17.88 -32.68 15.91
N ARG A 143 -18.99 -32.36 16.58
CA ARG A 143 -19.21 -32.67 18.01
C ARG A 143 -20.05 -33.92 18.24
#